data_AF-A0A359CLE7-F1
#
_entry.id   AF-A0A359CLE7-F1
#
_cell.length_a   1.000
_cell.length_b   1.000
_cell.length_c   1.000
_cell.angle_alpha   90.00
_cell.angle_beta   90.00
_cell.angle_gamma   90.00
#
_symmetry.space_group_name_H-M   'P 1'
#
loop_
_entity.id
_entity.type
_entity.pdbx_description
1 polymer ?
#
loop_
_entity_poly.entity_id
_entity_poly.type
_entity_poly.pdbx_seq_one_letter_code
_entity_poly.pdbx_strand_id
1 'polypeptide(L)' 'YDEKLFFTLIKTSFHMRRKTLLNVLKTFGLSIDELVEVFNDAEIDSSRRGETLSIDEFADLSNSLK' A
#
# COMPACT_ATOMS: atom_id res chain seq x y z
N TYR A 1 -8.41 -8.87 -8.72
CA TYR A 1 -7.51 -9.60 -7.82
C TYR A 1 -6.24 -9.99 -8.55
N ASP A 2 -5.20 -9.16 -8.40
CA ASP A 2 -3.83 -9.58 -8.70
C ASP A 2 -3.19 -10.04 -7.38
N GLU A 3 -3.31 -11.33 -7.09
CA GLU A 3 -2.79 -11.92 -5.85
C GLU A 3 -1.29 -11.67 -5.67
N LYS A 4 -0.53 -11.60 -6.76
CA LYS A 4 0.92 -11.37 -6.69
C LYS A 4 1.21 -9.98 -6.12
N LEU A 5 0.47 -8.97 -6.57
CA LEU A 5 0.58 -7.60 -6.07
C LEU A 5 0.19 -7.52 -4.60
N PHE A 6 -0.94 -8.13 -4.22
CA PHE A 6 -1.40 -8.20 -2.83
C PHE A 6 -0.37 -8.86 -1.90
N PHE A 7 0.12 -10.06 -2.24
CA PHE A 7 1.11 -10.75 -1.41
C PHE A 7 2.45 -10.00 -1.38
N THR A 8 2.85 -9.36 -2.48
CA THR A 8 4.06 -8.53 -2.53
C THR A 8 3.91 -7.31 -1.65
N LEU A 9 2.77 -6.63 -1.69
CA LEU A 9 2.44 -5.47 -0.87
C LEU A 9 2.49 -5.82 0.62
N ILE A 10 1.83 -6.91 1.03
CA ILE A 10 1.87 -7.44 2.39
C ILE A 10 3.31 -7.73 2.79
N LYS A 11 4.02 -8.56 2.00
CA LYS A 11 5.39 -8.98 2.32
C LYS A 11 6.34 -7.79 2.45
N THR A 12 6.20 -6.80 1.58
CA THR A 12 7.03 -5.58 1.57
C THR A 12 6.69 -4.69 2.75
N SER A 13 5.41 -4.52 3.07
CA SER A 13 4.92 -3.79 4.24
C SER A 13 5.43 -4.39 5.56
N PHE A 14 5.42 -5.72 5.67
CA PHE A 14 5.99 -6.44 6.81
C PHE A 14 7.53 -6.47 6.82
N HIS A 15 8.20 -6.29 5.67
CA HIS A 15 9.66 -6.08 5.62
C HIS A 15 10.04 -4.66 6.06
N MET A 16 9.22 -3.67 5.69
CA MET A 16 9.45 -2.24 5.88
C MET A 16 8.70 -1.70 7.11
N ARG A 17 8.76 -2.42 8.25
CA ARG A 17 7.98 -2.16 9.49
C ARG A 17 8.10 -0.75 10.06
N ARG A 18 9.19 -0.03 9.74
CA ARG A 18 9.45 1.34 10.22
C ARG A 18 9.26 2.42 9.16
N LYS A 19 8.75 2.07 7.98
CA LYS A 19 8.44 3.03 6.91
C LYS A 19 6.93 3.17 6.77
N THR A 20 6.50 4.38 6.43
CA THR A 20 5.10 4.66 6.07
C THR A 20 4.76 4.00 4.74
N LEU A 21 3.47 3.72 4.51
CA LEU A 21 3.00 3.13 3.25
C LEU A 21 3.42 3.96 2.04
N LEU A 22 3.42 5.29 2.15
CA LEU A 22 3.89 6.18 1.08
C LEU A 22 5.34 5.87 0.67
N ASN A 23 6.22 5.57 1.63
CA ASN A 23 7.60 5.19 1.33
C ASN A 23 7.72 3.76 0.78
N VAL A 24 6.82 2.86 1.18
CA VAL A 24 6.75 1.50 0.64
C VAL A 24 6.30 1.55 -0.81
N LEU A 25 5.20 2.22 -1.11
CA LEU A 25 4.67 2.30 -2.47
C LEU A 25 5.55 3.12 -3.41
N LYS A 26 6.31 4.10 -2.89
CA LYS A 26 7.39 4.74 -3.67
C LYS A 26 8.41 3.74 -4.24
N THR A 27 8.66 2.62 -3.57
CA THR A 27 9.57 1.58 -4.11
C THR A 27 8.98 0.80 -5.29
N PHE A 28 7.67 0.90 -5.52
CA PHE A 28 7.00 0.35 -6.70
C PHE A 28 7.11 1.26 -7.93
N GLY A 29 7.73 2.45 -7.81
CA GLY A 29 7.97 3.37 -8.92
C GLY A 29 6.79 4.29 -9.24
N LEU A 30 5.78 4.36 -8.37
CA LEU A 30 4.63 5.26 -8.52
C LEU A 30 4.99 6.70 -8.18
N SER A 31 4.36 7.64 -8.89
CA SER A 31 4.44 9.06 -8.59
C SER A 31 3.65 9.43 -7.33
N ILE A 32 3.95 10.58 -6.71
CA ILE A 32 3.25 11.00 -5.48
C ILE A 32 1.76 11.23 -5.75
N ASP A 33 1.39 11.75 -6.92
CA ASP A 33 0.00 12.02 -7.28
C ASP A 33 -0.81 10.73 -7.40
N GLU A 34 -0.28 9.71 -8.09
CA GLU A 34 -0.89 8.37 -8.16
C GLU A 34 -1.04 7.75 -6.78
N LEU A 35 -0.03 7.91 -5.91
CA LEU A 35 -0.11 7.40 -4.54
C LEU A 35 -1.22 8.06 -3.75
N VAL A 36 -1.39 9.37 -3.87
CA VAL A 36 -2.46 10.10 -3.17
C VAL A 36 -3.83 9.63 -3.64
N GLU A 37 -4.02 9.41 -4.95
CA GLU A 37 -5.28 8.84 -5.47
C GLU A 37 -5.52 7.42 -4.93
N VAL A 38 -4.53 6.54 -5.01
CA VAL A 38 -4.62 5.17 -4.46
C VAL A 38 -4.96 5.15 -2.98
N PHE A 39 -4.37 6.04 -2.18
CA PHE A 39 -4.65 6.14 -0.75
C PHE A 39 -6.05 6.70 -0.47
N ASN A 40 -6.52 7.66 -1.27
CA ASN A 40 -7.87 8.19 -1.14
C ASN A 40 -8.92 7.15 -1.54
N ASP A 41 -8.70 6.44 -2.64
CA ASP A 41 -9.62 5.40 -3.14
C ASP A 41 -9.72 4.22 -2.19
N ALA A 42 -8.61 3.86 -1.55
CA ALA A 42 -8.58 2.82 -0.52
C ALA A 42 -8.96 3.32 0.88
N GLU A 43 -9.31 4.61 1.04
CA GLU A 43 -9.60 5.27 2.34
C GLU A 43 -8.51 5.05 3.41
N ILE A 44 -7.24 4.94 3.00
CA ILE A 44 -6.10 4.65 3.87
C ILE A 44 -5.22 5.87 4.02
N ASP A 45 -4.87 6.20 5.26
CA ASP A 45 -3.87 7.23 5.53
C ASP A 45 -2.46 6.76 5.11
N SER A 46 -1.88 7.45 4.13
CA SER A 46 -0.53 7.26 3.60
C SER A 46 0.60 7.33 4.66
N SER A 47 0.33 7.97 5.80
CA SER A 47 1.23 8.09 6.95
C SER A 47 1.25 6.84 7.84
N ARG A 48 0.26 5.94 7.67
CA ARG A 48 0.20 4.68 8.40
C ARG A 48 1.35 3.76 8.01
N ARG A 49 1.69 2.89 8.95
CA ARG A 49 2.67 1.83 8.73
C ARG A 49 1.93 0.59 8.23
N GLY A 50 2.57 -0.18 7.36
CA GLY A 50 1.98 -1.40 6.83
C GLY A 50 1.60 -2.43 7.89
N GLU A 51 2.22 -2.40 9.07
CA GLU A 51 1.87 -3.27 10.21
C GLU A 51 0.55 -2.88 10.91
N THR A 52 0.02 -1.68 10.67
CA THR A 52 -1.24 -1.23 11.28
C THR A 52 -2.44 -1.42 10.37
N LEU A 53 -2.26 -1.99 9.18
CA LEU A 53 -3.34 -2.23 8.22
C LEU A 53 -3.95 -3.61 8.42
N SER A 54 -5.26 -3.67 8.22
CA SER A 54 -6.06 -4.88 8.17
C SER A 54 -5.93 -5.57 6.81
N ILE A 55 -6.28 -6.86 6.74
CA ILE A 55 -6.27 -7.61 5.48
C ILE A 55 -7.17 -6.98 4.41
N ASP A 56 -8.34 -6.46 4.82
CA ASP A 56 -9.27 -5.79 3.91
C ASP A 56 -8.66 -4.50 3.35
N GLU A 57 -8.04 -3.67 4.21
CA GLU A 57 -7.31 -2.47 3.79
C GLU A 57 -6.18 -2.80 2.81
N PHE A 58 -5.46 -3.92 3.03
CA PHE A 58 -4.47 -4.40 2.06
C PHE A 58 -5.08 -4.81 0.72
N ALA A 59 -6.28 -5.40 0.74
CA ALA A 59 -6.98 -5.81 -0.46
C ALA A 59 -7.42 -4.58 -1.28
N ASP A 60 -7.99 -3.59 -0.61
CA ASP A 60 -8.43 -2.32 -1.22
C ASP A 60 -7.27 -1.53 -1.79
N LEU A 61 -6.15 -1.42 -1.05
CA LEU A 61 -4.93 -0.78 -1.55
C LEU A 61 -4.37 -1.51 -2.77
N SER A 62 -4.36 -2.85 -2.76
CA SER A 62 -3.87 -3.65 -3.90
C SER A 62 -4.77 -3.58 -5.12
N ASN A 63 -6.09 -3.42 -4.92
CA ASN A 63 -7.06 -3.25 -6.00
C ASN A 63 -6.96 -1.86 -6.61
N SER A 64 -6.74 -0.82 -5.80
CA SER A 64 -6.57 0.57 -6.25
C SER A 64 -5.25 0.78 -6.99
N LEU A 65 -4.23 -0.02 -6.70
CA LEU A 65 -2.92 0.02 -7.39
C LEU A 65 -2.92 -0.53 -8.83
N LYS A 66 -4.03 -1.13 -9.27
CA LYS A 66 -4.13 -1.89 -10.53
C LYS A 66 -4.54 -1.00 -11.70
#